data_AF-A0A4V0I2P6-F1
#
_entry.id   AF-A0A4V0I2P6-F1
#
_cell.length_a   1.000
_cell.length_b   1.000
_cell.length_c   1.000
_cell.angle_alpha   90.00
_cell.angle_beta   90.00
_cell.angle_gamma   90.00
#
_symmetry.space_group_name_H-M   'P 1'
#
loop_
_entity.id
_entity.type
_entity.pdbx_description
1 polymer ?
#
loop_
_entity_poly.entity_id
_entity_poly.type
_entity_poly.pdbx_seq_one_letter_code
_entity_poly.pdbx_strand_id
1 'polypeptide(L)'
;MTPTGPSPALFFDTLNGYQRTEALRAALELDLFSHVAAGRRTAEDLGAACGAAPRGVRILADYLTIVGFLRKTGDRYELSPDAAAFLVVHHISFGIP
;
A
#
# COMPACT_ATOMS: atom_id res chain seq x y z
N MET A 1 3.85 -2.67 -30.23
CA MET A 1 4.51 -3.93 -30.64
C MET A 1 4.27 -4.97 -29.57
N THR A 2 3.37 -5.92 -29.82
CA THR A 2 3.16 -7.10 -28.96
C THR A 2 4.36 -8.04 -29.13
N PRO A 3 4.95 -8.57 -28.04
CA PRO A 3 6.12 -9.44 -28.15
C PRO A 3 5.81 -10.70 -28.96
N THR A 4 6.65 -11.00 -29.96
CA THR A 4 6.47 -12.08 -30.96
C THR A 4 7.01 -13.44 -30.47
N GLY A 5 6.92 -13.75 -29.18
CA GLY A 5 7.40 -15.01 -28.60
C GLY A 5 6.81 -15.31 -27.22
N PRO A 6 6.97 -16.54 -26.69
CA PRO A 6 6.49 -16.88 -25.36
C PRO A 6 7.12 -15.94 -24.31
N SER A 7 6.30 -15.46 -23.38
CA SER A 7 6.71 -14.53 -22.33
C SER A 7 6.54 -15.18 -20.95
N PRO A 8 7.53 -15.06 -20.04
CA PRO A 8 7.41 -15.56 -18.67
C PRO A 8 6.56 -14.65 -17.76
N ALA A 9 6.02 -13.54 -18.29
CA ALA A 9 5.29 -12.55 -17.48
C ALA A 9 4.16 -13.18 -16.65
N LEU A 10 3.33 -14.03 -17.26
CA LEU A 10 2.22 -14.71 -16.55
C LEU A 10 2.69 -15.53 -15.35
N PHE A 11 3.81 -16.25 -15.47
CA PHE A 11 4.38 -17.04 -14.38
C PHE A 11 4.85 -16.15 -13.23
N PHE A 12 5.58 -15.07 -13.52
CA PHE A 12 6.07 -14.15 -12.50
C PHE A 12 4.95 -13.35 -11.84
N ASP A 13 3.96 -12.90 -12.60
CA ASP A 13 2.77 -12.23 -12.05
C ASP A 13 2.01 -13.14 -11.09
N THR A 14 1.92 -14.43 -11.43
CA THR A 14 1.26 -15.45 -10.59
C THR A 14 2.05 -15.71 -9.31
N LEU A 15 3.38 -15.91 -9.41
CA LEU A 15 4.25 -16.11 -8.25
C LEU A 15 4.23 -14.92 -7.28
N ASN A 16 4.17 -13.69 -7.80
CA ASN A 16 4.19 -12.49 -6.98
C ASN A 16 2.78 -12.03 -6.54
N GLY A 17 1.71 -12.70 -6.98
CA GLY A 17 0.34 -12.29 -6.68
C GLY A 17 0.03 -12.15 -5.19
N TYR A 18 0.58 -13.04 -4.35
CA TYR A 18 0.40 -12.99 -2.89
C TYR A 18 0.97 -11.71 -2.25
N GLN A 19 2.02 -11.11 -2.85
CA GLN A 19 2.65 -9.89 -2.32
C GLN A 19 1.66 -8.73 -2.32
N ARG A 20 0.74 -8.65 -3.29
CA ARG A 20 -0.32 -7.64 -3.33
C ARG A 20 -1.28 -7.80 -2.15
N THR A 21 -1.69 -9.02 -1.86
CA THR A 21 -2.60 -9.33 -0.74
C THR A 21 -1.93 -9.02 0.60
N GLU A 22 -0.68 -9.45 0.79
CA GLU A 22 0.05 -9.22 2.04
C GLU A 22 0.40 -7.75 2.25
N ALA A 23 0.72 -6.99 1.19
CA ALA A 23 0.89 -5.55 1.30
C ALA A 23 -0.40 -4.84 1.72
N LEU A 24 -1.54 -5.21 1.14
CA LEU A 24 -2.83 -4.64 1.54
C LEU A 24 -3.17 -4.98 2.99
N ARG A 25 -2.96 -6.25 3.40
CA ARG A 25 -3.12 -6.69 4.79
C ARG A 25 -2.26 -5.85 5.75
N ALA A 26 -0.96 -5.73 5.48
CA ALA A 26 -0.05 -4.96 6.32
C ALA A 26 -0.46 -3.48 6.41
N ALA A 27 -0.93 -2.88 5.32
CA ALA A 27 -1.41 -1.50 5.32
C ALA A 27 -2.66 -1.31 6.20
N LEU A 28 -3.55 -2.30 6.25
CA LEU A 28 -4.73 -2.32 7.12
C LEU A 28 -4.35 -2.54 8.59
N GLU A 29 -3.44 -3.48 8.87
CA GLU A 29 -2.95 -3.75 10.24
C GLU A 29 -2.21 -2.57 10.85
N LEU A 30 -1.50 -1.78 10.03
CA LEU A 30 -0.80 -0.56 10.45
C LEU A 30 -1.70 0.69 10.48
N ASP A 31 -2.99 0.56 10.15
CA ASP A 31 -3.92 1.68 9.97
C ASP A 31 -3.36 2.79 9.04
N LEU A 32 -2.55 2.40 8.06
CA LEU A 32 -1.77 3.31 7.21
C LEU A 32 -2.67 4.29 6.46
N PHE A 33 -3.78 3.80 5.89
CA PHE A 33 -4.69 4.62 5.09
C PHE A 33 -5.35 5.73 5.92
N SER A 34 -5.71 5.43 7.17
CA SER A 34 -6.27 6.42 8.10
C SER A 34 -5.24 7.47 8.49
N HIS A 35 -3.97 7.07 8.70
CA HIS A 35 -2.90 8.03 8.95
C HIS A 35 -2.63 8.94 7.75
N VAL A 36 -2.68 8.43 6.52
CA VAL A 36 -2.59 9.26 5.32
C VAL A 36 -3.78 10.21 5.22
N ALA A 37 -5.01 9.74 5.48
CA ALA A 37 -6.21 10.58 5.53
C ALA A 37 -6.12 11.68 6.61
N ALA A 38 -5.49 11.38 7.74
CA ALA A 38 -5.23 12.33 8.82
C ALA A 38 -4.09 13.32 8.52
N GLY A 39 -3.49 13.27 7.32
CA GLY A 39 -2.51 14.24 6.85
C GLY A 39 -1.04 13.84 7.07
N ARG A 40 -0.76 12.60 7.49
CA ARG A 40 0.62 12.07 7.48
C ARG A 40 1.02 11.78 6.04
N ARG A 41 2.05 12.46 5.54
CA ARG A 41 2.38 12.40 4.10
C ARG A 41 3.77 11.84 3.81
N THR A 42 4.69 11.83 4.76
CA THR A 42 6.05 11.31 4.55
C THR A 42 6.21 9.93 5.15
N ALA A 43 7.24 9.18 4.74
CA ALA A 43 7.53 7.88 5.32
C ALA A 43 7.93 7.99 6.81
N GLU A 44 8.56 9.11 7.19
CA GLU A 44 8.90 9.44 8.57
C GLU A 44 7.65 9.66 9.41
N ASP A 45 6.73 10.51 8.94
CA ASP A 45 5.46 10.80 9.62
C ASP A 45 4.59 9.56 9.76
N LEU A 46 4.51 8.76 8.69
CA LEU A 46 3.73 7.52 8.67
C LEU A 46 4.39 6.44 9.54
N GLY A 47 5.71 6.30 9.49
CA GLY A 47 6.45 5.39 10.38
C GLY A 47 6.19 5.70 11.85
N ALA A 48 6.26 6.97 12.23
CA ALA A 48 5.96 7.41 13.59
C ALA A 48 4.49 7.13 13.98
N ALA A 49 3.53 7.40 13.08
CA ALA A 49 2.11 7.20 13.35
C ALA A 49 1.74 5.71 13.46
N CYS A 50 2.28 4.87 12.58
CA CYS A 50 2.07 3.42 12.56
C CYS A 50 2.86 2.66 13.63
N GLY A 51 3.77 3.31 14.37
CA GLY A 51 4.68 2.63 15.30
C GLY A 51 5.67 1.68 14.61
N ALA A 52 6.04 1.97 13.37
CA ALA A 52 6.85 1.10 12.52
C ALA A 52 8.11 1.82 12.00
N ALA A 53 9.12 1.04 11.58
CA ALA A 53 10.34 1.62 11.03
C ALA A 53 10.05 2.41 9.72
N PRO A 54 10.46 3.69 9.60
CA PRO A 54 10.18 4.52 8.43
C PRO A 54 10.62 3.90 7.11
N ARG A 55 11.73 3.17 7.12
CA ARG A 55 12.21 2.43 5.94
C ARG A 55 11.20 1.38 5.46
N GLY A 56 10.61 0.62 6.38
CA GLY A 56 9.62 -0.42 6.04
C GLY A 56 8.32 0.21 5.53
N VAL A 57 7.85 1.26 6.19
CA VAL A 57 6.67 2.02 5.76
C VAL A 57 6.87 2.64 4.38
N ARG A 58 8.05 3.18 4.08
CA ARG A 58 8.38 3.68 2.74
C ARG A 58 8.26 2.59 1.67
N ILE A 59 8.81 1.40 1.92
CA ILE A 59 8.74 0.27 0.98
C ILE A 59 7.28 -0.13 0.72
N LEU A 60 6.49 -0.23 1.80
CA LEU A 60 5.07 -0.54 1.71
C LEU A 60 4.31 0.55 0.93
N ALA A 61 4.50 1.82 1.28
CA ALA A 61 3.81 2.95 0.64
C ALA A 61 4.19 3.12 -0.84
N ASP A 62 5.47 2.90 -1.19
CA ASP A 62 5.92 2.89 -2.58
C ASP A 62 5.28 1.74 -3.36
N TYR A 63 5.21 0.54 -2.78
CA TYR A 63 4.52 -0.57 -3.40
C TYR A 63 3.02 -0.29 -3.59
N LEU A 64 2.34 0.24 -2.56
CA LEU A 64 0.92 0.65 -2.64
C LEU A 64 0.68 1.76 -3.66
N THR A 65 1.69 2.58 -3.93
CA THR A 65 1.65 3.56 -5.03
C THR A 65 1.69 2.85 -6.39
N ILE A 66 2.58 1.88 -6.56
CA ILE A 66 2.70 1.09 -7.80
C ILE A 66 1.41 0.32 -8.09
N VAL A 67 0.77 -0.26 -7.07
CA VAL A 67 -0.47 -1.03 -7.24
C VAL A 67 -1.76 -0.17 -7.19
N GLY A 68 -1.65 1.16 -7.06
CA GLY A 68 -2.76 2.10 -7.28
C GLY A 68 -3.58 2.51 -6.06
N PHE A 69 -3.19 2.11 -4.84
CA PHE A 69 -3.86 2.55 -3.61
C PHE A 69 -3.39 3.92 -3.13
N LEU A 70 -2.13 4.25 -3.38
CA LEU A 70 -1.56 5.55 -3.07
C LEU A 70 -1.14 6.29 -4.34
N ARG A 71 -0.99 7.61 -4.21
CA ARG A 71 -0.30 8.49 -5.14
C ARG A 71 0.91 9.05 -4.44
N LYS A 72 1.97 9.33 -5.19
CA LYS A 72 3.21 9.92 -4.66
C LYS A 72 3.62 11.14 -5.47
N THR A 73 3.87 12.25 -4.76
CA THR A 73 4.41 13.49 -5.31
C THR A 73 5.66 13.86 -4.53
N GLY A 74 6.84 13.68 -5.15
CA GLY A 74 8.11 13.82 -4.45
C GLY A 74 8.25 12.75 -3.36
N ASP A 75 8.33 13.18 -2.10
CA ASP A 75 8.40 12.34 -0.90
C ASP A 75 7.05 12.20 -0.18
N ARG A 76 5.97 12.74 -0.76
CA ARG A 76 4.64 12.79 -0.14
C ARG A 76 3.67 11.77 -0.74
N TYR A 77 2.97 11.06 0.13
CA TYR A 77 1.91 10.11 -0.21
C TYR A 77 0.52 10.72 -0.01
N GLU A 78 -0.40 10.35 -0.90
CA GLU A 78 -1.82 10.70 -0.85
C GLU A 78 -2.65 9.47 -1.22
N LEU A 79 -3.89 9.39 -0.74
CA LEU A 79 -4.79 8.30 -1.11
C LEU A 79 -5.24 8.42 -2.57
N SER A 80 -5.42 7.29 -3.25
CA SER A 80 -6.28 7.27 -4.43
C SER A 80 -7.75 7.51 -4.02
N PRO A 81 -8.65 7.91 -4.93
CA PRO A 81 -10.04 8.19 -4.59
C PRO A 81 -10.73 6.93 -4.06
N ASP A 82 -10.42 5.77 -4.65
CA ASP A 82 -10.95 4.48 -4.23
C ASP A 82 -10.44 4.09 -2.84
N ALA A 83 -9.14 4.27 -2.57
CA ALA A 83 -8.59 4.02 -1.23
C ALA A 83 -9.18 4.96 -0.17
N ALA A 84 -9.40 6.23 -0.51
CA ALA A 84 -10.05 7.19 0.37
C ALA A 84 -11.51 6.80 0.68
N ALA A 85 -12.23 6.28 -0.30
CA ALA A 85 -13.63 5.90 -0.15
C ALA A 85 -13.83 4.59 0.61
N PHE A 86 -12.94 3.61 0.44
CA PHE A 86 -13.17 2.23 0.91
C PHE A 86 -12.18 1.70 1.96
N LEU A 87 -11.01 2.32 2.12
CA LEU A 87 -9.93 1.78 2.96
C LEU A 87 -9.56 2.68 4.15
N VAL A 88 -10.14 3.86 4.26
CA VAL A 88 -10.04 4.69 5.47
C VAL A 88 -11.06 4.16 6.47
N VAL A 89 -10.60 3.32 7.39
CA VAL A 89 -11.45 2.66 8.39
C VAL A 89 -11.30 3.35 9.73
N HIS A 90 -12.40 3.84 10.30
CA HIS A 90 -12.45 4.21 11.71
C HIS A 90 -12.70 2.92 12.52
N HIS A 91 -11.61 2.18 12.83
CA HIS A 91 -11.58 1.05 13.76
C HIS A 91 -12.62 -0.07 13.51
N ILE A 92 -12.47 -0.88 12.45
CA ILE A 92 -13.13 -2.19 12.37
C ILE A 92 -12.08 -3.23 12.77
N SER A 93 -12.18 -3.74 14.01
CA SER A 93 -11.41 -4.89 14.46
C SER A 93 -11.71 -6.07 13.54
N PHE A 94 -10.75 -6.41 12.67
CA PHE A 94 -10.80 -7.65 11.91
C PHE A 94 -10.41 -8.81 12.83
N GLY A 95 -11.31 -9.17 13.74
CA GLY A 95 -11.25 -10.41 14.49
C GLY A 95 -11.55 -11.56 13.52
N ILE A 96 -10.52 -12.28 13.10
CA ILE A 96 -10.68 -13.63 12.55
C ILE A 96 -10.60 -14.58 13.76
N PRO A 97 -11.48 -15.61 13.87
CA PRO A 97 -11.37 -16.62 14.92
C PRO A 97 -10.05 -17.39 14.89
#